data_AF-A0A3N5RH16-F1
#
_entry.id   AF-A0A3N5RH16-F1
#
_cell.length_a   1.000
_cell.length_b   1.000
_cell.length_c   1.000
_cell.angle_alpha   90.00
_cell.angle_beta   90.00
_cell.angle_gamma   90.00
#
_symmetry.space_group_name_H-M   'P 1'
#
loop_
_entity.id
_entity.type
_entity.pdbx_description
1 polymer ?
#
loop_
_entity_poly.entity_id
_entity_poly.type
_entity_poly.pdbx_seq_one_letter_code
_entity_poly.pdbx_strand_id
1 'polypeptide(L)'
;MNPLVYSSRREFLQVASGGFGALALAGLCAETQAAPADPLSARPGHFPARADRVIFLYSTGGVSQVDTFDYKPQLAADHGKKITASRWLNKPGQFERFLIRPR
;
A
#
# COMPACT_ATOMS: atom_id res chain seq x y z
N MET A 1 13.15 -15.49 -39.02
CA MET A 1 11.79 -15.30 -38.47
C MET A 1 10.82 -16.03 -39.40
N ASN A 2 10.21 -17.12 -38.93
CA ASN A 2 9.19 -17.83 -39.72
C ASN A 2 7.91 -16.99 -39.77
N PRO A 3 7.31 -16.76 -40.94
CA PRO A 3 5.98 -16.16 -41.01
C PRO A 3 4.97 -17.14 -40.42
N LEU A 4 4.13 -16.66 -39.49
CA LEU A 4 3.00 -17.45 -38.97
C LEU A 4 1.94 -17.55 -40.07
N VAL A 5 2.00 -18.61 -40.86
CA VAL A 5 0.98 -18.95 -41.86
C VAL A 5 -0.10 -19.76 -41.15
N TYR A 6 -1.27 -19.15 -40.93
CA TYR A 6 -2.44 -19.84 -40.40
C TYR A 6 -3.16 -20.55 -41.54
N SER A 7 -3.38 -21.86 -41.41
CA SER A 7 -3.99 -22.71 -42.44
C SER A 7 -5.51 -22.55 -42.52
N SER A 8 -6.16 -21.98 -41.49
CA SER A 8 -7.60 -21.70 -41.52
C SER A 8 -8.03 -20.58 -40.56
N ARG A 9 -9.21 -19.98 -40.80
CA ARG A 9 -9.85 -19.02 -39.88
C ARG A 9 -10.06 -19.59 -38.48
N ARG A 10 -10.34 -20.90 -38.38
CA ARG A 10 -10.52 -21.60 -37.10
C ARG A 10 -9.22 -21.63 -36.30
N GLU A 11 -8.11 -21.94 -36.96
CA GLU A 11 -6.78 -21.95 -36.36
C GLU A 11 -6.36 -20.55 -35.90
N PHE A 12 -6.61 -19.54 -36.74
CA PHE A 12 -6.38 -18.14 -36.35
C PHE A 12 -7.18 -17.75 -35.10
N LEU A 13 -8.48 -18.07 -35.06
CA LEU A 13 -9.32 -17.76 -33.90
C LEU A 13 -8.92 -18.55 -32.65
N GLN A 14 -8.51 -19.81 -32.78
CA GLN A 14 -7.98 -20.61 -31.67
C GLN A 14 -6.70 -20.01 -31.08
N VAL A 15 -5.76 -19.59 -31.92
CA VAL A 15 -4.51 -18.96 -31.47
C VAL A 15 -4.76 -17.55 -30.91
N ALA A 16 -5.60 -16.74 -31.56
CA ALA A 16 -5.89 -15.37 -31.13
C ALA A 16 -6.70 -15.30 -29.83
N SER A 17 -7.68 -16.20 -29.64
CA SER A 17 -8.50 -16.24 -28.42
C SER A 17 -7.83 -17.01 -27.27
N GLY A 18 -7.19 -18.15 -27.55
CA GLY A 18 -6.50 -18.96 -26.55
C GLY A 18 -5.12 -18.44 -26.17
N GLY A 19 -4.47 -17.67 -27.05
CA GLY A 19 -3.13 -17.12 -26.82
C GLY A 19 -3.06 -16.03 -25.76
N PHE A 20 -4.10 -15.20 -25.63
CA PHE A 20 -4.15 -14.17 -24.58
C PHE A 20 -4.25 -14.80 -23.18
N GLY A 21 -5.09 -15.83 -23.03
CA GLY A 21 -5.17 -16.60 -21.78
C GLY A 21 -3.85 -17.32 -21.47
N ALA A 22 -3.17 -17.84 -22.49
CA ALA A 22 -1.86 -18.45 -22.33
C ALA A 22 -0.78 -17.45 -21.84
N LEU A 23 -0.84 -16.18 -22.27
CA LEU A 23 0.03 -15.12 -21.74
C LEU A 23 -0.23 -14.86 -20.25
N ALA A 24 -1.50 -14.78 -19.85
CA ALA A 24 -1.87 -14.60 -18.44
C ALA A 24 -1.40 -15.80 -17.58
N LEU A 25 -1.60 -17.02 -18.07
CA LEU A 25 -1.13 -18.24 -17.40
C LEU A 25 0.39 -18.28 -17.30
N ALA A 26 1.12 -17.90 -18.36
CA ALA A 26 2.58 -17.82 -18.34
C ALA A 26 3.08 -16.83 -17.27
N GLY A 27 2.40 -15.69 -17.10
CA GLY A 27 2.68 -14.73 -16.03
C GLY A 27 2.50 -15.34 -14.63
N LEU A 28 1.39 -16.02 -14.37
CA LEU A 28 1.12 -16.69 -13.09
C LEU A 28 2.11 -17.83 -12.80
N CYS A 29 2.49 -18.61 -13.82
CA CYS A 29 3.51 -19.64 -13.69
C CYS A 29 4.89 -19.04 -13.40
N ALA A 30 5.23 -17.91 -14.00
CA ALA A 30 6.48 -17.20 -13.71
C ALA A 30 6.51 -16.66 -12.27
N GLU A 31 5.40 -16.11 -11.77
CA GLU A 31 5.29 -15.64 -10.38
C GLU A 31 5.37 -16.78 -9.36
N THR A 32 4.73 -17.90 -9.65
CA THR A 32 4.79 -19.09 -8.76
C THR A 32 6.17 -19.75 -8.77
N GLN A 33 6.89 -19.76 -9.89
CA GLN A 33 8.28 -20.22 -9.95
C GLN A 33 9.27 -19.24 -9.32
N ALA A 34 9.00 -17.93 -9.41
CA ALA A 34 9.80 -16.89 -8.79
C ALA A 34 9.51 -16.70 -7.29
N ALA A 35 8.45 -17.33 -6.78
CA ALA A 35 8.15 -17.31 -5.36
C ALA A 35 9.29 -17.98 -4.58
N PRO A 36 9.87 -17.30 -3.58
CA PRO A 36 10.92 -17.91 -2.80
C PRO A 36 10.38 -19.13 -2.05
N ALA A 37 11.19 -20.18 -1.95
CA ALA A 37 10.84 -21.39 -1.19
C ALA A 37 10.50 -21.08 0.28
N ASP A 38 11.10 -20.01 0.83
CA ASP A 38 10.73 -19.43 2.12
C ASP A 38 10.00 -18.09 1.92
N PRO A 39 8.70 -17.99 2.31
CA PRO A 39 7.92 -16.76 2.19
C PRO A 39 8.47 -15.60 3.04
N LEU A 40 9.32 -15.88 4.03
CA LEU A 40 9.97 -14.89 4.90
C LEU A 40 11.39 -14.54 4.47
N SER A 41 11.88 -15.10 3.37
CA SER A 41 13.19 -14.75 2.83
C SER A 41 13.29 -13.26 2.47
N ALA A 42 14.46 -12.69 2.71
CA ALA A 42 14.73 -11.29 2.42
C ALA A 42 14.58 -11.00 0.91
N ARG A 43 13.78 -9.98 0.57
CA ARG A 43 13.58 -9.54 -0.80
C ARG A 43 14.44 -8.31 -1.09
N PRO A 44 15.00 -8.18 -2.31
CA PRO A 44 15.66 -6.94 -2.72
C PRO A 44 14.64 -5.79 -2.71
N GLY A 45 15.03 -4.65 -2.18
CA GLY A 45 14.22 -3.43 -2.24
C GLY A 45 14.16 -2.86 -3.66
N HIS A 46 13.25 -1.92 -3.90
CA HIS A 46 13.15 -1.20 -5.19
C HIS A 46 14.44 -0.42 -5.54
N PHE A 47 15.23 -0.06 -4.53
CA PHE A 47 16.50 0.64 -4.67
C PHE A 47 17.61 -0.15 -3.97
N PRO A 48 18.86 -0.02 -4.44
CA PRO A 48 20.00 -0.63 -3.76
C PRO A 48 20.11 -0.07 -2.33
N ALA A 49 20.24 -0.98 -1.36
CA ALA A 49 20.47 -0.60 0.03
C ALA A 49 21.82 0.12 0.13
N ARG A 50 21.81 1.33 0.69
CA ARG A 50 23.04 2.13 0.93
C ARG A 50 23.63 1.91 2.31
N ALA A 51 22.87 1.29 3.23
CA ALA A 51 23.27 1.04 4.61
C ALA A 51 23.07 -0.44 4.94
N ASP A 52 24.05 -1.05 5.60
CA ASP A 52 24.02 -2.47 5.94
C ASP A 52 23.14 -2.78 7.16
N ARG A 53 22.95 -1.80 8.06
CA ARG A 53 22.20 -1.93 9.31
C ARG A 53 21.38 -0.67 9.58
N VAL A 54 20.13 -0.87 10.01
CA VAL A 54 19.22 0.22 10.40
C VAL A 54 18.72 -0.06 11.81
N ILE A 55 18.92 0.89 12.73
CA ILE A 55 18.31 0.86 14.07
C ILE A 55 17.15 1.85 14.04
N PHE A 56 15.92 1.35 14.04
CA PHE A 56 14.72 2.18 14.08
C PHE A 56 14.31 2.43 15.53
N LEU A 57 14.44 3.68 15.98
CA LEU A 57 14.02 4.10 17.30
C LEU A 57 12.68 4.83 17.19
N TYR A 58 11.63 4.27 17.81
CA TYR A 58 10.33 4.93 17.93
C TYR A 58 10.19 5.56 19.32
N SER A 59 10.33 6.88 19.38
CA SER A 59 10.08 7.66 20.60
C SER A 59 8.65 8.18 20.61
N THR A 60 7.87 7.81 21.62
CA THR A 60 6.52 8.33 21.82
C THR A 60 6.58 9.83 22.13
N GLY A 61 5.74 10.63 21.47
CA GLY A 61 5.68 12.08 21.68
C GLY A 61 6.36 12.93 20.60
N GLY A 62 6.88 12.31 19.53
CA GLY A 62 7.22 13.04 18.31
C GLY A 62 5.96 13.70 17.72
N VAL A 63 6.05 14.98 17.40
CA VAL A 63 4.99 15.67 16.66
C VAL A 63 5.00 15.18 15.22
N SER A 64 3.84 14.74 14.70
CA SER A 64 3.78 14.37 13.28
C SER A 64 3.89 15.62 12.41
N GLN A 65 4.36 15.47 11.17
CA GLN A 65 4.34 16.56 10.19
C GLN A 65 2.92 17.14 10.05
N VAL A 66 1.92 16.27 10.05
CA VAL A 66 0.50 16.62 9.96
C VAL A 66 0.09 17.43 11.19
N ASP A 67 0.52 17.05 12.40
CA ASP A 67 0.21 17.80 13.61
C ASP A 67 0.88 19.17 13.64
N THR A 68 2.11 19.27 13.11
CA THR A 68 2.98 20.45 13.23
C THR A 68 2.72 21.51 12.18
N PHE A 69 2.64 21.13 10.90
CA PHE A 69 2.71 22.08 9.78
C PHE A 69 1.40 22.24 9.03
N ASP A 70 0.41 21.37 9.28
CA ASP A 70 -0.88 21.48 8.61
C ASP A 70 -1.71 22.60 9.24
N TYR A 71 -2.13 23.57 8.42
CA TYR A 71 -2.94 24.70 8.84
C TYR A 71 -4.39 24.26 9.07
N LYS A 72 -4.89 24.43 10.29
CA LYS A 72 -6.21 23.92 10.74
C LYS A 72 -7.18 25.07 11.05
N PRO A 73 -7.73 25.78 10.05
CA PRO A 73 -8.58 26.95 10.26
C PRO A 73 -9.88 26.60 11.01
N GLN A 74 -10.47 25.45 10.70
CA GLN A 74 -11.69 24.99 11.37
C GLN A 74 -11.46 24.70 12.85
N LEU A 75 -10.33 24.08 13.21
CA LEU A 75 -10.00 23.80 14.60
C LEU A 75 -9.78 25.08 15.42
N ALA A 76 -9.25 26.13 14.78
CA ALA A 76 -9.13 27.45 15.40
C ALA A 76 -10.48 28.15 15.57
N ALA A 77 -11.38 28.07 14.57
CA ALA A 77 -12.71 28.64 14.61
C ALA A 77 -13.64 27.93 15.62
N ASP A 78 -13.50 26.61 15.74
CA ASP A 78 -14.34 25.76 16.59
C ASP A 78 -13.77 25.57 18.00
N HIS A 79 -12.78 26.36 18.38
CA HIS A 79 -12.17 26.29 19.71
C HIS A 79 -13.24 26.40 20.81
N GLY A 80 -13.21 25.44 21.75
CA GLY A 80 -14.15 25.36 22.86
C GLY A 80 -15.45 24.60 22.55
N LYS A 81 -15.70 24.19 21.30
CA LYS A 81 -16.83 23.29 21.00
C LYS A 81 -16.57 21.89 21.54
N LYS A 82 -17.65 21.22 21.97
CA LYS A 82 -17.61 19.85 22.48
C LYS A 82 -17.65 18.83 21.34
N ILE A 83 -16.88 17.76 21.48
CA ILE A 83 -16.93 16.56 20.64
C ILE A 83 -16.98 15.31 21.51
N THR A 84 -17.63 14.26 21.00
CA THR A 84 -17.67 12.95 21.66
C THR A 84 -16.76 12.00 20.90
N ALA A 85 -15.66 11.59 21.53
CA ALA A 85 -14.80 10.54 20.99
C ALA A 85 -15.34 9.17 21.42
N SER A 86 -15.48 8.23 20.47
CA SER A 86 -15.92 6.85 20.72
C SER A 86 -14.82 5.93 21.26
N ARG A 87 -13.57 6.39 21.21
CA ARG A 87 -12.40 5.68 21.70
C ARG A 87 -11.31 6.64 22.15
N TRP A 88 -10.67 6.33 23.27
CA TRP A 88 -9.52 7.09 23.75
C TRP A 88 -8.49 6.17 24.42
N LEU A 89 -7.21 6.30 24.06
CA LEU A 89 -6.12 5.48 24.60
C LEU A 89 -6.45 3.97 24.61
N ASN A 90 -6.92 3.45 23.47
CA ASN A 90 -7.37 2.07 23.27
C ASN A 90 -8.60 1.61 24.08
N LYS A 91 -9.18 2.46 24.92
CA LYS A 91 -10.42 2.16 25.66
C LYS A 91 -11.66 2.60 24.86
N PRO A 92 -12.63 1.70 24.62
CA PRO A 92 -13.92 2.10 24.07
C PRO A 92 -14.72 2.89 25.12
N GLY A 93 -15.52 3.85 24.68
CA GLY A 93 -16.36 4.66 25.56
C GLY A 93 -16.80 5.98 24.93
N GLN A 94 -17.67 6.73 25.60
CA GLN A 94 -18.03 8.09 25.20
C GLN A 94 -17.21 9.08 26.03
N PHE A 95 -16.29 9.77 25.38
CA PHE A 95 -15.42 10.75 26.03
C PHE A 95 -15.76 12.14 25.52
N GLU A 96 -16.35 12.97 26.38
CA GLU A 96 -16.53 14.39 26.09
C GLU A 96 -15.18 15.09 26.09
N ARG A 97 -14.90 15.83 25.01
CA ARG A 97 -13.69 16.63 24.87
C ARG A 97 -14.01 17.98 24.25
N PHE A 98 -13.09 18.91 24.42
CA PHE A 98 -13.19 20.24 23.84
C PHE A 98 -12.15 20.40 22.74
N LEU A 99 -12.54 21.06 21.65
CA LEU A 99 -11.62 21.42 20.59
C LEU A 99 -10.66 22.51 21.07
N ILE A 100 -9.37 22.29 20.91
CA ILE A 100 -8.30 23.20 21.36
C ILE A 100 -7.68 23.85 20.13
N ARG A 101 -7.52 25.19 20.18
CA ARG A 101 -6.82 25.93 19.14
C ARG A 101 -5.38 25.40 19.01
N PRO A 102 -4.88 25.14 17.78
CA PRO A 102 -3.47 24.82 17.56
C PRO A 102 -2.56 25.90 18.18
N ARG A 103 -1.39 25.49 18.70
CA ARG A 103 -0.38 26.44 19.20
C ARG A 103 0.38 27.11 18.08
#